data_AF-A0A8H6SFZ7-F1
#
_entry.id   AF-A0A8H6SFZ7-F1
#
_cell.length_a   1.000
_cell.length_b   1.000
_cell.length_c   1.000
_cell.angle_alpha   90.00
_cell.angle_beta   90.00
_cell.angle_gamma   90.00
#
_symmetry.space_group_name_H-M   'P 1'
#
loop_
_entity.id
_entity.type
_entity.pdbx_description
1 polymer ?
#
loop_
_entity_poly.entity_id
_entity_poly.type
_entity_poly.pdbx_seq_one_letter_code
_entity_poly.pdbx_strand_id
1 'polypeptide(L)'
;MAAREATFADDALDANQVAAYLKRIELPPSLAESPPSLQQLSDIYLAHHYHVPKDTTSLHAPPEAWRGRSEPIILGSTLHAMPQRLHPAYHRIVNLHAGGYCWANNPVFAALLRGLGYRVSECAAKVFKGWANMDPNGPKVKNRWGTYTHIVLVVDWAGSEERYVLDVGFGGGGCPIPVPLRDGATVLGLNPYEAWTIKHEPFPHEPEDSAPIDVLPGWTMYRKTPLPGNTFDTVPDASTPGETVHQYHFLLASITIRDIGLFDFYSQAHPLAAFTEFFLVTRLLPGTGGARRSVMFSEAMVRDGRRLAKVHTTGGLDAKGSTEARDVEYVEMETRPMRAYLEEHFGFVFEMSSNLDSFIVSKRPPPEIIATSQEIRDRASVFVAAIFHATTQNQALAAVKHLKNVVHAAKPASHELYAWRCMVLKSGHTGLGGPEDFEVKEGSEDDGEKWGGEKILGAMKKQGILDAVVVVSRWYGGNLLGPIRFTHIETCTLEVCRDFKRQEDLKDALTTLRDLDAILAELRDELATLRDAHTTSSAVSNAALRKQPDYSGWIDWDLAKAHRLIRARESAIANTKQLIAKQQQQQQNRQQEQAEPSTTVP
;
A
#
# COMPACT_ATOMS: atom_id res chain seq x y z
N MET A 1 18.90 14.66 9.78
CA MET A 1 19.11 13.21 9.62
C MET A 1 17.98 12.65 8.78
N ALA A 2 18.28 12.10 7.60
CA ALA A 2 17.27 11.46 6.76
C ALA A 2 16.78 10.17 7.44
N ALA A 3 15.47 9.98 7.54
CA ALA A 3 14.90 8.71 7.96
C ALA A 3 15.39 7.62 7.01
N ARG A 4 16.11 6.61 7.53
CA ARG A 4 16.49 5.43 6.76
C ARG A 4 15.21 4.79 6.23
N GLU A 5 15.02 4.79 4.89
CA GLU A 5 14.06 3.86 4.29
C GLU A 5 14.52 2.45 4.64
N ALA A 6 13.69 1.70 5.36
CA ALA A 6 13.99 0.31 5.71
C ALA A 6 14.22 -0.49 4.40
N THR A 7 15.40 -1.07 4.27
CA THR A 7 15.79 -1.85 3.07
C THR A 7 15.19 -3.25 3.12
N PHE A 8 15.06 -3.86 4.28
CA PHE A 8 14.33 -5.11 4.49
C PHE A 8 12.99 -4.81 5.17
N ALA A 9 12.08 -5.78 5.24
CA ALA A 9 10.82 -5.63 5.98
C ALA A 9 11.09 -5.58 7.50
N ASP A 10 11.74 -4.53 7.98
CA ASP A 10 12.00 -4.26 9.41
C ASP A 10 10.73 -3.79 10.15
N ASP A 11 9.59 -3.76 9.47
CA ASP A 11 8.30 -3.39 10.02
C ASP A 11 7.74 -4.51 10.92
N ALA A 12 8.27 -4.64 12.13
CA ALA A 12 7.62 -5.41 13.18
C ALA A 12 6.27 -4.75 13.52
N LEU A 13 5.23 -5.58 13.74
CA LEU A 13 3.98 -5.06 14.30
C LEU A 13 4.23 -4.54 15.71
N ASP A 14 3.62 -3.38 16.03
CA ASP A 14 3.63 -2.88 17.40
C ASP A 14 2.78 -3.75 18.34
N ALA A 15 2.89 -3.54 19.66
CA ALA A 15 2.19 -4.35 20.65
C ALA A 15 0.66 -4.35 20.48
N ASN A 16 0.06 -3.23 20.06
CA ASN A 16 -1.39 -3.15 19.83
C ASN A 16 -1.78 -3.93 18.57
N GLN A 17 -0.97 -3.81 17.53
CA GLN A 17 -1.17 -4.53 16.28
C GLN A 17 -1.01 -6.04 16.46
N VAL A 18 -0.02 -6.48 17.24
CA VAL A 18 0.18 -7.88 17.63
C VAL A 18 -1.04 -8.40 18.39
N ALA A 19 -1.49 -7.69 19.42
CA ALA A 19 -2.66 -8.09 20.21
C ALA A 19 -3.94 -8.22 19.36
N ALA A 20 -4.18 -7.27 18.45
CA ALA A 20 -5.31 -7.30 17.54
C ALA A 20 -5.21 -8.47 16.53
N TYR A 21 -4.01 -8.78 16.04
CA TYR A 21 -3.79 -9.93 15.17
C TYR A 21 -4.04 -11.24 15.92
N LEU A 22 -3.44 -11.43 17.10
CA LEU A 22 -3.66 -12.63 17.92
C LEU A 22 -5.15 -12.85 18.16
N LYS A 23 -5.89 -11.79 18.50
CA LYS A 23 -7.35 -11.83 18.63
C LYS A 23 -8.04 -12.24 17.33
N ARG A 24 -7.62 -11.71 16.17
CA ARG A 24 -8.17 -12.07 14.85
C ARG A 24 -8.03 -13.55 14.52
N ILE A 25 -6.97 -14.20 14.99
CA ILE A 25 -6.72 -15.63 14.80
C ILE A 25 -7.13 -16.47 16.03
N GLU A 26 -7.95 -15.90 16.91
CA GLU A 26 -8.52 -16.55 18.10
C GLU A 26 -7.47 -17.07 19.11
N LEU A 27 -6.33 -16.40 19.20
CA LEU A 27 -5.31 -16.63 20.22
C LEU A 27 -5.33 -15.52 21.29
N PRO A 28 -5.00 -15.86 22.56
CA PRO A 28 -4.99 -14.87 23.63
C PRO A 28 -3.86 -13.85 23.44
N PRO A 29 -4.09 -12.54 23.66
CA PRO A 29 -3.03 -11.52 23.54
C PRO A 29 -1.83 -11.74 24.48
N SER A 30 -2.02 -12.40 25.63
CA SER A 30 -0.95 -12.76 26.56
C SER A 30 0.09 -13.71 25.96
N LEU A 31 -0.21 -14.35 24.83
CA LEU A 31 0.78 -15.14 24.11
C LEU A 31 1.99 -14.29 23.71
N ALA A 32 1.82 -12.97 23.50
CA ALA A 32 2.90 -12.05 23.19
C ALA A 32 3.90 -11.83 24.34
N GLU A 33 3.54 -12.22 25.57
CA GLU A 33 4.42 -12.14 26.74
C GLU A 33 5.33 -13.36 26.86
N SER A 34 5.02 -14.44 26.15
CA SER A 34 5.79 -15.68 26.18
C SER A 34 6.97 -15.61 25.21
N PRO A 35 8.16 -16.12 25.58
CA PRO A 35 9.32 -16.08 24.70
C PRO A 35 9.11 -16.94 23.45
N PRO A 36 9.72 -16.56 22.31
CA PRO A 36 9.71 -17.37 21.09
C PRO A 36 10.07 -18.83 21.33
N SER A 37 9.24 -19.73 20.83
CA SER A 37 9.46 -21.17 20.87
C SER A 37 8.84 -21.87 19.67
N LEU A 38 9.19 -23.13 19.42
CA LEU A 38 8.57 -23.92 18.36
C LEU A 38 7.08 -24.16 18.62
N GLN A 39 6.70 -24.35 19.88
CA GLN A 39 5.30 -24.56 20.25
C GLN A 39 4.46 -23.32 19.94
N GLN A 40 4.90 -22.15 20.43
CA GLN A 40 4.23 -20.87 20.13
C GLN A 40 4.17 -20.61 18.61
N LEU A 41 5.25 -20.92 17.87
CA LEU A 41 5.28 -20.76 16.41
C LEU A 41 4.24 -21.65 15.71
N SER A 42 4.15 -22.91 16.15
CA SER A 42 3.21 -23.89 15.60
C SER A 42 1.76 -23.48 15.87
N ASP A 43 1.46 -23.02 17.08
CA ASP A 43 0.12 -22.58 17.48
C ASP A 43 -0.34 -21.36 16.67
N ILE A 44 0.52 -20.36 16.54
CA ILE A 44 0.24 -19.15 15.75
C ILE A 44 0.10 -19.46 14.26
N TYR A 45 0.98 -20.31 13.73
CA TYR A 45 0.97 -20.68 12.33
C TYR A 45 -0.30 -21.44 11.94
N LEU A 46 -0.70 -22.43 12.76
CA LEU A 46 -1.91 -23.19 12.55
C LEU A 46 -3.16 -22.32 12.72
N ALA A 47 -3.19 -21.47 13.76
CA ALA A 47 -4.28 -20.53 14.00
C ALA A 47 -4.45 -19.56 12.81
N HIS A 48 -3.37 -19.07 12.19
CA HIS A 48 -3.46 -18.27 10.99
C HIS A 48 -4.15 -19.02 9.84
N HIS A 49 -3.74 -20.26 9.55
CA HIS A 49 -4.35 -21.07 8.48
C HIS A 49 -5.85 -21.31 8.68
N TYR A 50 -6.30 -21.42 9.93
CA TYR A 50 -7.70 -21.59 10.27
C TYR A 50 -8.55 -20.33 10.11
N HIS A 51 -7.96 -19.15 10.25
CA HIS A 51 -8.70 -17.90 10.39
C HIS A 51 -8.52 -16.95 9.22
N VAL A 52 -7.33 -16.90 8.63
CA VAL A 52 -6.97 -16.00 7.53
C VAL A 52 -6.97 -16.77 6.21
N PRO A 53 -7.87 -16.46 5.28
CA PRO A 53 -7.91 -17.13 3.99
C PRO A 53 -6.75 -16.70 3.09
N LYS A 54 -6.37 -17.56 2.15
CA LYS A 54 -5.78 -17.10 0.90
C LYS A 54 -6.89 -16.51 0.04
N ASP A 55 -6.69 -15.30 -0.46
CA ASP A 55 -7.74 -14.50 -1.05
C ASP A 55 -7.20 -13.65 -2.22
N THR A 56 -7.87 -13.75 -3.38
CA THR A 56 -7.59 -12.92 -4.57
C THR A 56 -8.70 -11.93 -4.90
N THR A 57 -9.74 -11.81 -4.07
CA THR A 57 -10.94 -10.99 -4.35
C THR A 57 -10.60 -9.56 -4.72
N SER A 58 -9.64 -8.94 -4.03
CA SER A 58 -9.20 -7.57 -4.30
C SER A 58 -8.48 -7.40 -5.63
N LEU A 59 -8.00 -8.46 -6.29
CA LEU A 59 -7.51 -8.34 -7.67
C LEU A 59 -8.65 -8.05 -8.64
N HIS A 60 -9.83 -8.64 -8.38
CA HIS A 60 -10.93 -8.73 -9.33
C HIS A 60 -12.04 -7.72 -9.09
N ALA A 61 -12.14 -7.15 -7.89
CA ALA A 61 -13.15 -6.15 -7.57
C ALA A 61 -12.63 -5.12 -6.55
N PRO A 62 -12.73 -3.82 -6.85
CA PRO A 62 -12.29 -2.78 -5.93
C PRO A 62 -13.22 -2.71 -4.70
N PRO A 63 -12.75 -2.16 -3.55
CA PRO A 63 -13.54 -2.08 -2.31
C PRO A 63 -14.94 -1.48 -2.47
N GLU A 64 -15.12 -0.54 -3.40
CA GLU A 64 -16.38 0.15 -3.67
C GLU A 64 -17.42 -0.76 -4.33
N ALA A 65 -16.98 -1.71 -5.16
CA ALA A 65 -17.85 -2.63 -5.90
C ALA A 65 -18.61 -3.59 -4.97
N TRP A 66 -18.07 -3.84 -3.77
CA TRP A 66 -18.69 -4.68 -2.74
C TRP A 66 -19.80 -3.98 -1.95
N ARG A 67 -19.92 -2.65 -2.07
CA ARG A 67 -20.88 -1.82 -1.32
C ARG A 67 -22.11 -1.41 -2.14
N GLY A 68 -21.99 -1.44 -3.47
CA GLY A 68 -22.98 -0.92 -4.40
C GLY A 68 -24.08 -1.92 -4.77
N ARG A 69 -24.68 -1.68 -5.96
CA ARG A 69 -25.54 -2.68 -6.60
C ARG A 69 -24.71 -3.91 -6.96
N SER A 70 -25.38 -5.04 -7.15
CA SER A 70 -24.73 -6.25 -7.66
C SER A 70 -24.11 -5.93 -9.02
N GLU A 71 -22.80 -6.11 -9.14
CA GLU A 71 -22.02 -5.91 -10.36
C GLU A 71 -21.26 -7.19 -10.70
N PRO A 72 -21.07 -7.54 -11.98
CA PRO A 72 -20.27 -8.70 -12.36
C PRO A 72 -18.82 -8.56 -11.87
N ILE A 73 -18.29 -9.62 -11.23
CA ILE A 73 -16.88 -9.69 -10.85
C ILE A 73 -16.09 -10.14 -12.09
N ILE A 74 -15.28 -9.26 -12.67
CA ILE A 74 -14.49 -9.58 -13.87
C ILE A 74 -13.08 -9.99 -13.46
N LEU A 75 -12.61 -11.12 -14.00
CA LEU A 75 -11.22 -11.53 -13.77
C LEU A 75 -10.26 -10.59 -14.52
N GLY A 76 -9.13 -10.28 -13.90
CA GLY A 76 -8.18 -9.31 -14.40
C GLY A 76 -7.48 -8.56 -13.27
N SER A 77 -6.46 -7.80 -13.66
CA SER A 77 -5.76 -6.87 -12.78
C SER A 77 -6.58 -5.60 -12.61
N THR A 78 -7.16 -5.37 -11.44
CA THR A 78 -7.39 -4.00 -11.01
C THR A 78 -6.04 -3.48 -10.50
N LEU A 79 -5.33 -2.71 -11.31
CA LEU A 79 -3.95 -2.24 -11.06
C LEU A 79 -3.76 -1.38 -9.78
N HIS A 80 -4.69 -1.42 -8.79
CA HIS A 80 -4.68 -0.61 -7.58
C HIS A 80 -5.24 -1.27 -6.30
N ALA A 81 -5.48 -2.59 -6.21
CA ALA A 81 -6.27 -3.12 -5.09
C ALA A 81 -5.64 -4.23 -4.23
N MET A 82 -4.50 -4.83 -4.61
CA MET A 82 -3.76 -5.65 -3.64
C MET A 82 -2.70 -4.82 -2.89
N PRO A 83 -2.75 -4.82 -1.55
CA PRO A 83 -1.95 -3.91 -0.75
C PRO A 83 -0.45 -4.21 -0.84
N GLN A 84 0.29 -3.36 -1.55
CA GLN A 84 1.75 -3.45 -1.74
C GLN A 84 2.58 -3.10 -0.49
N ARG A 85 1.93 -2.76 0.62
CA ARG A 85 2.57 -2.30 1.86
C ARG A 85 1.95 -2.98 3.06
N LEU A 86 2.74 -3.11 4.12
CA LEU A 86 2.33 -3.80 5.34
C LEU A 86 1.01 -3.25 5.92
N HIS A 87 0.89 -1.94 6.09
CA HIS A 87 -0.28 -1.36 6.76
C HIS A 87 -1.62 -1.64 6.03
N PRO A 88 -1.75 -1.39 4.71
CA PRO A 88 -2.96 -1.78 3.98
C PRO A 88 -3.25 -3.29 3.99
N ALA A 89 -2.21 -4.14 3.96
CA ALA A 89 -2.37 -5.60 4.02
C ALA A 89 -2.82 -6.07 5.40
N TYR A 90 -2.22 -5.51 6.46
CA TYR A 90 -2.62 -5.71 7.84
C TYR A 90 -4.08 -5.34 8.07
N HIS A 91 -4.50 -4.16 7.60
CA HIS A 91 -5.89 -3.71 7.76
C HIS A 91 -6.88 -4.70 7.13
N ARG A 92 -6.57 -5.19 5.92
CA ARG A 92 -7.40 -6.16 5.23
C ARG A 92 -7.53 -7.49 5.98
N ILE A 93 -6.41 -8.02 6.47
CA ILE A 93 -6.37 -9.32 7.17
C ILE A 93 -7.00 -9.22 8.57
N VAL A 94 -6.64 -8.18 9.32
CA VAL A 94 -6.98 -8.05 10.75
C VAL A 94 -8.28 -7.29 10.98
N ASN A 95 -8.52 -6.17 10.32
CA ASN A 95 -9.73 -5.37 10.56
C ASN A 95 -10.91 -5.78 9.67
N LEU A 96 -10.64 -6.08 8.39
CA LEU A 96 -11.70 -6.50 7.45
C LEU A 96 -11.92 -8.01 7.43
N HIS A 97 -11.16 -8.75 8.25
CA HIS A 97 -11.23 -10.21 8.37
C HIS A 97 -11.08 -10.98 7.04
N ALA A 98 -10.64 -10.30 5.98
CA ALA A 98 -10.37 -10.89 4.69
C ALA A 98 -8.98 -11.56 4.71
N GLY A 99 -8.47 -11.89 3.53
CA GLY A 99 -7.12 -12.39 3.36
C GLY A 99 -6.34 -11.60 2.32
N GLY A 100 -5.29 -12.22 1.84
CA GLY A 100 -4.60 -11.87 0.61
C GLY A 100 -3.96 -13.13 0.03
N TYR A 101 -3.22 -12.97 -1.06
CA TYR A 101 -2.34 -14.03 -1.58
C TYR A 101 -0.94 -13.86 -0.97
N CYS A 102 0.02 -14.64 -1.45
CA CYS A 102 1.32 -14.80 -0.82
C CYS A 102 2.05 -13.47 -0.54
N TRP A 103 1.99 -12.48 -1.44
CA TRP A 103 2.62 -11.17 -1.26
C TRP A 103 1.95 -10.26 -0.21
N ALA A 104 0.80 -10.64 0.35
CA ALA A 104 0.17 -9.94 1.47
C ALA A 104 0.18 -10.78 2.75
N ASN A 105 -0.24 -12.05 2.69
CA ASN A 105 -0.33 -12.91 3.87
C ASN A 105 1.06 -13.15 4.51
N ASN A 106 2.06 -13.52 3.70
CA ASN A 106 3.38 -13.87 4.24
C ASN A 106 4.11 -12.66 4.84
N PRO A 107 4.15 -11.47 4.21
CA PRO A 107 4.76 -10.29 4.83
C PRO A 107 4.04 -9.82 6.11
N VAL A 108 2.71 -9.85 6.14
CA VAL A 108 1.94 -9.48 7.35
C VAL A 108 2.16 -10.49 8.48
N PHE A 109 2.30 -11.78 8.16
CA PHE A 109 2.67 -12.80 9.14
C PHE A 109 4.13 -12.67 9.61
N ALA A 110 5.06 -12.34 8.72
CA ALA A 110 6.45 -12.06 9.08
C ALA A 110 6.55 -10.87 10.06
N ALA A 111 5.80 -9.81 9.82
CA ALA A 111 5.70 -8.66 10.72
C ALA A 111 5.15 -9.02 12.11
N LEU A 112 4.14 -9.90 12.18
CA LEU A 112 3.63 -10.45 13.44
C LEU A 112 4.72 -11.22 14.18
N LEU A 113 5.41 -12.13 13.50
CA LEU A 113 6.48 -12.92 14.10
C LEU A 113 7.62 -12.04 14.63
N ARG A 114 8.02 -11.00 13.89
CA ARG A 114 9.01 -10.01 14.38
C ARG A 114 8.52 -9.27 15.62
N GLY A 115 7.25 -8.87 15.66
CA GLY A 115 6.63 -8.25 16.84
C GLY A 115 6.60 -9.16 18.07
N LEU A 116 6.64 -10.48 17.87
CA LEU A 116 6.72 -11.50 18.92
C LEU A 116 8.16 -11.90 19.28
N GLY A 117 9.18 -11.31 18.63
CA GLY A 117 10.59 -11.57 18.92
C GLY A 117 11.24 -12.68 18.09
N TYR A 118 10.55 -13.22 17.08
CA TYR A 118 11.18 -14.10 16.09
C TYR A 118 12.02 -13.30 15.08
N ARG A 119 13.00 -13.96 14.47
CA ARG A 119 13.72 -13.44 13.31
C ARG A 119 13.19 -14.12 12.07
N VAL A 120 12.97 -13.33 11.01
CA VAL A 120 12.33 -13.81 9.79
C VAL A 120 13.09 -13.32 8.56
N SER A 121 13.28 -14.23 7.62
CA SER A 121 13.77 -13.96 6.26
C SER A 121 12.67 -14.31 5.25
N GLU A 122 12.23 -13.32 4.48
CA GLU A 122 11.40 -13.51 3.30
C GLU A 122 12.25 -13.99 2.13
N CYS A 123 11.89 -15.11 1.49
CA CYS A 123 12.59 -15.64 0.32
C CYS A 123 11.63 -15.78 -0.87
N ALA A 124 12.06 -15.35 -2.07
CA ALA A 124 11.27 -15.55 -3.28
C ALA A 124 11.35 -17.01 -3.77
N ALA A 125 10.22 -17.56 -4.19
CA ALA A 125 10.07 -18.94 -4.62
C ALA A 125 9.44 -19.05 -6.02
N LYS A 126 9.92 -20.03 -6.79
CA LYS A 126 9.32 -20.47 -8.06
C LYS A 126 8.31 -21.56 -7.76
N VAL A 127 7.07 -21.42 -8.23
CA VAL A 127 6.00 -22.41 -8.01
C VAL A 127 5.98 -23.44 -9.14
N PHE A 128 5.82 -24.71 -8.80
CA PHE A 128 5.55 -25.76 -9.77
C PHE A 128 4.07 -25.75 -10.17
N LYS A 129 3.79 -25.42 -11.44
CA LYS A 129 2.46 -25.34 -12.04
C LYS A 129 1.90 -26.69 -12.48
N GLY A 130 2.67 -27.79 -12.37
CA GLY A 130 2.23 -29.13 -12.75
C GLY A 130 1.03 -29.68 -11.95
N TRP A 131 0.70 -29.05 -10.82
CA TRP A 131 -0.51 -29.35 -10.04
C TRP A 131 -1.78 -28.69 -10.61
N ALA A 132 -1.63 -27.62 -11.41
CA ALA A 132 -2.73 -26.72 -11.80
C ALA A 132 -3.34 -27.00 -13.19
N ASN A 133 -3.08 -28.16 -13.79
CA ASN A 133 -3.76 -28.54 -15.04
C ASN A 133 -5.19 -28.98 -14.75
N MET A 134 -6.10 -28.01 -14.74
CA MET A 134 -7.56 -28.13 -14.57
C MET A 134 -8.29 -28.85 -15.73
N ASP A 135 -7.62 -29.70 -16.49
CA ASP A 135 -8.24 -30.65 -17.43
C ASP A 135 -7.30 -31.86 -17.60
N PRO A 136 -7.66 -33.07 -17.16
CA PRO A 136 -6.90 -34.30 -17.41
C PRO A 136 -6.68 -34.57 -18.91
N ASN A 137 -7.52 -33.99 -19.77
CA ASN A 137 -7.46 -34.11 -21.23
C ASN A 137 -6.84 -32.89 -21.93
N GLY A 138 -6.40 -31.89 -21.16
CA GLY A 138 -5.76 -30.69 -21.68
C GLY A 138 -4.34 -30.96 -22.20
N PRO A 139 -3.81 -30.11 -23.11
CA PRO A 139 -2.44 -30.26 -23.59
C PRO A 139 -1.45 -30.19 -22.42
N LYS A 140 -0.54 -31.19 -22.34
CA LYS A 140 0.55 -31.19 -21.36
C LYS A 140 1.43 -29.96 -21.60
N VAL A 141 1.39 -29.00 -20.69
CA VAL A 141 2.19 -27.76 -20.76
C VAL A 141 3.66 -28.10 -20.51
N LYS A 142 4.54 -27.77 -21.47
CA LYS A 142 6.01 -27.79 -21.31
C LYS A 142 6.44 -26.66 -20.36
N ASN A 143 7.55 -26.81 -19.62
CA ASN A 143 8.02 -25.89 -18.57
C ASN A 143 7.03 -25.74 -17.39
N ARG A 144 6.97 -26.76 -16.51
CA ARG A 144 6.05 -26.78 -15.36
C ARG A 144 6.42 -25.77 -14.27
N TRP A 145 7.67 -25.28 -14.22
CA TRP A 145 8.08 -24.31 -13.22
C TRP A 145 7.78 -22.86 -13.64
N GLY A 146 7.19 -22.09 -12.73
CA GLY A 146 6.97 -20.66 -12.90
C GLY A 146 8.21 -19.79 -12.64
N THR A 147 8.01 -18.47 -12.71
CA THR A 147 8.99 -17.50 -12.23
C THR A 147 8.82 -17.22 -10.72
N TYR A 148 9.56 -16.28 -10.16
CA TYR A 148 9.44 -15.84 -8.76
C TYR A 148 8.10 -15.12 -8.53
N THR A 149 7.05 -15.90 -8.27
CA THR A 149 5.68 -15.42 -8.04
C THR A 149 5.13 -15.86 -6.70
N HIS A 150 6.02 -16.31 -5.81
CA HIS A 150 5.68 -16.75 -4.47
C HIS A 150 6.76 -16.33 -3.47
N ILE A 151 6.38 -16.28 -2.21
CA ILE A 151 7.24 -15.90 -1.09
C ILE A 151 7.10 -16.98 -0.03
N VAL A 152 8.20 -17.34 0.63
CA VAL A 152 8.22 -18.22 1.80
C VAL A 152 8.97 -17.53 2.92
N LEU A 153 8.74 -17.96 4.15
CA LEU A 153 9.38 -17.40 5.33
C LEU A 153 10.33 -18.43 5.92
N VAL A 154 11.56 -18.01 6.20
CA VAL A 154 12.51 -18.77 7.02
C VAL A 154 12.60 -18.09 8.38
N VAL A 155 12.31 -18.85 9.44
CA VAL A 155 12.08 -18.32 10.78
C VAL A 155 12.96 -19.03 11.80
N ASP A 156 13.53 -18.26 12.71
CA ASP A 156 14.23 -18.75 13.89
C ASP A 156 14.14 -17.73 15.03
N TRP A 157 14.81 -17.99 16.16
CA TRP A 157 14.83 -17.05 17.29
C TRP A 157 16.13 -17.20 18.10
N ALA A 158 16.37 -16.30 19.05
CA ALA A 158 17.52 -16.40 19.92
C ALA A 158 17.44 -17.70 20.75
N GLY A 159 18.42 -18.59 20.59
CA GLY A 159 18.47 -19.88 21.28
C GLY A 159 17.76 -21.04 20.55
N SER A 160 17.19 -20.83 19.35
CA SER A 160 16.69 -21.95 18.54
C SER A 160 17.84 -22.79 17.97
N GLU A 161 17.73 -24.11 18.03
CA GLU A 161 18.71 -25.04 17.45
C GLU A 161 18.55 -25.22 15.93
N GLU A 162 17.36 -24.97 15.41
CA GLU A 162 17.01 -25.13 13.99
C GLU A 162 16.29 -23.88 13.45
N ARG A 163 16.23 -23.77 12.12
CA ARG A 163 15.41 -22.79 11.40
C ARG A 163 14.24 -23.51 10.75
N TYR A 164 13.12 -22.82 10.56
CA TYR A 164 11.89 -23.41 10.04
C TYR A 164 11.40 -22.68 8.81
N VAL A 165 10.85 -23.42 7.85
CA VAL A 165 10.13 -22.88 6.69
C VAL A 165 8.65 -22.81 7.01
N LEU A 166 8.06 -21.65 6.75
CA LEU A 166 6.64 -21.36 6.91
C LEU A 166 6.09 -20.73 5.63
N ASP A 167 4.81 -20.98 5.38
CA ASP A 167 4.08 -20.44 4.24
C ASP A 167 2.57 -20.37 4.51
N VAL A 168 2.10 -19.20 4.93
CA VAL A 168 0.67 -18.93 5.14
C VAL A 168 -0.05 -18.49 3.84
N GLY A 169 0.66 -18.41 2.72
CA GLY A 169 0.21 -17.80 1.47
C GLY A 169 0.06 -18.75 0.28
N PHE A 170 0.47 -20.02 0.41
CA PHE A 170 0.34 -21.01 -0.67
C PHE A 170 -1.11 -21.32 -1.03
N GLY A 171 -1.98 -21.44 -0.03
CA GLY A 171 -3.40 -21.77 -0.19
C GLY A 171 -3.67 -23.27 -0.29
N GLY A 172 -4.39 -23.67 -1.35
CA GLY A 172 -4.78 -25.06 -1.58
C GLY A 172 -3.57 -25.99 -1.65
N GLY A 173 -3.45 -26.92 -0.68
CA GLY A 173 -2.34 -27.87 -0.59
C GLY A 173 -1.08 -27.33 0.12
N GLY A 174 -1.10 -26.13 0.69
CA GLY A 174 0.03 -25.61 1.49
C GLY A 174 0.28 -26.42 2.76
N CYS A 175 1.51 -26.45 3.25
CA CYS A 175 1.86 -27.12 4.51
C CYS A 175 1.40 -26.28 5.71
N PRO A 176 0.53 -26.79 6.60
CA PRO A 176 0.08 -26.06 7.79
C PRO A 176 0.97 -26.28 9.02
N ILE A 177 2.12 -26.94 8.87
CA ILE A 177 3.06 -27.28 9.94
C ILE A 177 4.43 -26.63 9.68
N PRO A 178 5.13 -26.10 10.71
CA PRO A 178 6.51 -25.64 10.53
C PRO A 178 7.43 -26.77 10.07
N VAL A 179 8.16 -26.57 8.96
CA VAL A 179 9.08 -27.58 8.43
C VAL A 179 10.51 -27.22 8.79
N PRO A 180 11.27 -28.07 9.50
CA PRO A 180 12.69 -27.84 9.74
C PRO A 180 13.46 -27.61 8.43
N LEU A 181 14.25 -26.55 8.35
CA LEU A 181 15.11 -26.24 7.20
C LEU A 181 16.39 -27.08 7.27
N ARG A 182 16.23 -28.38 7.04
CA ARG A 182 17.29 -29.39 7.00
C ARG A 182 17.05 -30.31 5.81
N ASP A 183 18.10 -30.67 5.10
CA ASP A 183 17.97 -31.53 3.92
C ASP A 183 17.28 -32.86 4.27
N GLY A 184 16.25 -33.20 3.49
CA GLY A 184 15.44 -34.40 3.67
C GLY A 184 14.50 -34.37 4.89
N ALA A 185 14.34 -33.23 5.58
CA ALA A 185 13.38 -33.15 6.67
C ALA A 185 11.95 -33.34 6.16
N THR A 186 11.23 -34.28 6.78
CA THR A 186 9.82 -34.58 6.48
C THR A 186 8.96 -34.35 7.70
N VAL A 187 7.81 -33.72 7.51
CA VAL A 187 6.75 -33.58 8.51
C VAL A 187 5.46 -34.23 8.02
N LEU A 188 4.71 -34.84 8.94
CA LEU A 188 3.33 -35.22 8.67
C LEU A 188 2.42 -33.99 8.77
N GLY A 189 1.36 -33.97 7.96
CA GLY A 189 0.32 -32.95 8.03
C GLY A 189 -0.56 -33.05 9.28
N LEU A 190 -1.70 -32.36 9.20
CA LEU A 190 -2.77 -32.45 10.20
C LEU A 190 -3.58 -33.75 10.12
N ASN A 191 -3.26 -34.61 9.15
CA ASN A 191 -3.89 -35.90 8.91
C ASN A 191 -2.84 -36.89 8.36
N PRO A 192 -3.12 -38.19 8.42
CA PRO A 192 -2.21 -39.22 7.93
C PRO A 192 -2.20 -39.35 6.40
N TYR A 193 -2.73 -38.39 5.64
CA TYR A 193 -2.85 -38.49 4.19
C TYR A 193 -1.95 -37.49 3.46
N GLU A 194 -1.19 -36.68 4.19
CA GLU A 194 -0.34 -35.66 3.61
C GLU A 194 0.94 -35.55 4.43
N ALA A 195 2.08 -35.51 3.73
CA ALA A 195 3.37 -35.21 4.32
C ALA A 195 4.11 -34.21 3.43
N TRP A 196 5.00 -33.43 4.04
CA TRP A 196 5.83 -32.47 3.33
C TRP A 196 7.29 -32.74 3.61
N THR A 197 8.09 -32.78 2.55
CA THR A 197 9.54 -32.98 2.61
C THR A 197 10.23 -31.79 1.98
N ILE A 198 11.24 -31.26 2.66
CA ILE A 198 12.11 -30.23 2.09
C ILE A 198 13.48 -30.82 1.75
N LYS A 199 14.02 -30.49 0.58
CA LYS A 199 15.33 -30.96 0.12
C LYS A 199 16.22 -29.80 -0.29
N HIS A 200 17.50 -29.90 0.00
CA HIS A 200 18.52 -28.98 -0.48
C HIS A 200 19.19 -29.56 -1.72
N GLU A 201 18.84 -29.04 -2.89
CA GLU A 201 19.18 -29.65 -4.17
C GLU A 201 19.30 -28.60 -5.29
N PRO A 202 19.98 -28.93 -6.40
CA PRO A 202 19.88 -28.13 -7.62
C PRO A 202 18.41 -27.93 -8.04
N PHE A 203 18.10 -26.80 -8.66
CA PHE A 203 16.79 -26.53 -9.25
C PHE A 203 16.27 -27.75 -10.05
N PRO A 204 15.12 -28.33 -9.66
CA PRO A 204 14.59 -29.51 -10.33
C PRO A 204 14.23 -29.20 -11.78
N HIS A 205 14.58 -30.10 -12.68
CA HIS A 205 14.21 -30.05 -14.10
C HIS A 205 13.59 -31.39 -14.50
N GLU A 206 12.57 -31.33 -15.35
CA GLU A 206 11.99 -32.55 -15.92
C GLU A 206 12.98 -33.14 -16.95
N PRO A 207 13.00 -34.46 -17.18
CA PRO A 207 13.93 -35.09 -18.12
C PRO A 207 13.85 -34.54 -19.55
N GLU A 208 12.69 -33.99 -19.94
CA GLU A 208 12.44 -33.41 -21.24
C GLU A 208 12.86 -31.93 -21.37
N ASP A 209 13.19 -31.26 -20.25
CA ASP A 209 13.62 -29.86 -20.23
C ASP A 209 15.15 -29.76 -20.40
N SER A 210 15.62 -28.70 -21.06
CA SER A 210 17.06 -28.45 -21.16
C SER A 210 17.62 -28.05 -19.79
N ALA A 211 18.51 -28.87 -19.23
CA ALA A 211 19.14 -28.58 -17.96
C ALA A 211 19.98 -27.29 -18.04
N PRO A 212 19.81 -26.33 -17.10
CA PRO A 212 20.71 -25.19 -17.02
C PRO A 212 22.12 -25.64 -16.70
N ILE A 213 23.13 -25.00 -17.30
CA ILE A 213 24.55 -25.31 -17.04
C ILE A 213 25.00 -24.84 -15.64
N ASP A 214 24.42 -23.74 -15.16
CA ASP A 214 24.71 -23.14 -13.86
C ASP A 214 23.46 -23.24 -12.99
N VAL A 215 23.49 -24.14 -12.00
CA VAL A 215 22.39 -24.33 -11.06
C VAL A 215 22.89 -24.14 -9.65
N LEU A 216 22.57 -23.00 -9.05
CA LEU A 216 22.76 -22.80 -7.61
C LEU A 216 21.79 -23.73 -6.87
N PRO A 217 22.27 -24.57 -5.94
CA PRO A 217 21.40 -25.34 -5.07
C PRO A 217 20.49 -24.42 -4.26
N GLY A 218 19.23 -24.80 -4.18
CA GLY A 218 18.22 -24.15 -3.39
C GLY A 218 17.46 -25.16 -2.57
N TRP A 219 16.27 -24.78 -2.12
CA TRP A 219 15.41 -25.60 -1.30
C TRP A 219 14.10 -25.87 -2.04
N THR A 220 13.80 -27.16 -2.23
CA THR A 220 12.56 -27.59 -2.87
C THR A 220 11.62 -28.19 -1.83
N MET A 221 10.38 -27.72 -1.82
CA MET A 221 9.29 -28.30 -1.04
C MET A 221 8.52 -29.32 -1.87
N TYR A 222 8.32 -30.49 -1.30
CA TYR A 222 7.54 -31.59 -1.85
C TYR A 222 6.33 -31.85 -0.97
N ARG A 223 5.19 -32.17 -1.60
CA ARG A 223 4.03 -32.76 -0.93
C ARG A 223 3.91 -34.21 -1.35
N LYS A 224 3.71 -35.10 -0.39
CA LYS A 224 3.49 -36.53 -0.60
C LYS A 224 2.12 -36.93 -0.07
N THR A 225 1.38 -37.68 -0.88
CA THR A 225 0.09 -38.30 -0.51
C THR A 225 0.21 -39.81 -0.63
N PRO A 226 -0.42 -40.60 0.26
CA PRO A 226 -0.38 -42.05 0.15
C PRO A 226 -1.17 -42.50 -1.08
N LEU A 227 -0.92 -43.74 -1.52
CA LEU A 227 -1.75 -44.35 -2.56
C LEU A 227 -3.22 -44.43 -2.11
N PRO A 228 -4.20 -44.42 -3.03
CA PRO A 228 -5.61 -44.50 -2.68
C PRO A 228 -5.92 -45.66 -1.73
N GLY A 229 -6.57 -45.36 -0.60
CA GLY A 229 -6.92 -46.34 0.43
C GLY A 229 -5.88 -46.52 1.56
N ASN A 230 -4.70 -45.92 1.45
CA ASN A 230 -3.63 -46.03 2.45
C ASN A 230 -3.49 -44.77 3.33
N THR A 231 -2.78 -44.91 4.45
CA THR A 231 -2.40 -43.85 5.39
C THR A 231 -0.89 -43.86 5.63
N PHE A 232 -0.36 -42.72 6.03
CA PHE A 232 0.94 -42.60 6.69
C PHE A 232 0.73 -42.79 8.20
N ASP A 233 1.05 -43.98 8.70
CA ASP A 233 1.00 -44.27 10.14
C ASP A 233 2.22 -43.69 10.89
N THR A 234 3.28 -43.38 10.15
CA THR A 234 4.50 -42.72 10.61
C THR A 234 4.97 -41.72 9.55
N VAL A 235 5.96 -40.88 9.88
CA VAL A 235 6.53 -39.92 8.92
C VAL A 235 7.10 -40.68 7.71
N PRO A 236 6.59 -40.43 6.49
CA PRO A 236 7.02 -41.19 5.31
C PRO A 236 8.43 -40.78 4.89
N ASP A 237 9.18 -41.74 4.39
CA ASP A 237 10.49 -41.52 3.79
C ASP A 237 10.43 -41.60 2.24
N ALA A 238 11.59 -41.55 1.60
CA ALA A 238 11.70 -41.68 0.15
C ALA A 238 11.20 -43.04 -0.39
N SER A 239 11.29 -44.10 0.41
CA SER A 239 10.89 -45.46 0.04
C SER A 239 9.40 -45.73 0.22
N THR A 240 8.73 -44.94 1.06
CA THR A 240 7.31 -45.10 1.37
C THR A 240 6.45 -44.92 0.11
N PRO A 241 5.53 -45.83 -0.24
CA PRO A 241 4.69 -45.68 -1.43
C PRO A 241 3.77 -44.45 -1.34
N GLY A 242 3.65 -43.69 -2.43
CA GLY A 242 2.79 -42.52 -2.51
C GLY A 242 3.09 -41.64 -3.71
N GLU A 243 2.19 -40.72 -4.02
CA GLU A 243 2.39 -39.71 -5.04
C GLU A 243 3.17 -38.53 -4.44
N THR A 244 4.27 -38.14 -5.07
CA THR A 244 5.11 -37.02 -4.62
C THR A 244 5.09 -35.93 -5.68
N VAL A 245 4.77 -34.71 -5.29
CA VAL A 245 4.70 -33.58 -6.21
C VAL A 245 5.48 -32.39 -5.67
N HIS A 246 6.23 -31.73 -6.57
CA HIS A 246 6.89 -30.46 -6.30
C HIS A 246 5.85 -29.37 -5.96
N GLN A 247 6.13 -28.55 -4.95
CA GLN A 247 5.32 -27.36 -4.65
C GLN A 247 6.02 -26.10 -5.14
N TYR A 248 7.21 -25.84 -4.61
CA TYR A 248 7.99 -24.66 -4.93
C TYR A 248 9.48 -24.90 -4.68
N HIS A 249 10.32 -24.07 -5.30
CA HIS A 249 11.77 -24.03 -5.13
C HIS A 249 12.22 -22.60 -4.83
N PHE A 250 13.06 -22.40 -3.82
CA PHE A 250 13.56 -21.08 -3.44
C PHE A 250 15.05 -21.11 -3.11
N LEU A 251 15.71 -19.97 -3.33
CA LEU A 251 17.06 -19.75 -2.84
C LEU A 251 16.98 -19.12 -1.45
N LEU A 252 17.97 -19.41 -0.60
CA LEU A 252 18.10 -18.77 0.70
C LEU A 252 18.70 -17.36 0.54
N ALA A 253 17.98 -16.51 -0.20
CA ALA A 253 18.32 -15.13 -0.49
C ALA A 253 17.16 -14.25 -0.03
N SER A 254 17.39 -13.48 1.03
CA SER A 254 16.38 -12.58 1.58
C SER A 254 16.03 -11.48 0.58
N ILE A 255 14.74 -11.26 0.39
CA ILE A 255 14.22 -10.25 -0.53
C ILE A 255 13.78 -9.00 0.24
N THR A 256 13.95 -7.85 -0.39
CA THR A 256 13.56 -6.54 0.16
C THR A 256 12.09 -6.25 -0.08
N ILE A 257 11.56 -5.20 0.56
CA ILE A 257 10.22 -4.71 0.26
C ILE A 257 10.07 -4.23 -1.20
N ARG A 258 11.19 -3.79 -1.82
CA ARG A 258 11.20 -3.40 -3.24
C ARG A 258 11.10 -4.61 -4.15
N ASP A 259 11.75 -5.72 -3.80
CA ASP A 259 11.61 -6.99 -4.51
C ASP A 259 10.18 -7.54 -4.39
N ILE A 260 9.60 -7.51 -3.19
CA ILE A 260 8.18 -7.84 -2.96
C ILE A 260 7.31 -7.00 -3.89
N GLY A 261 7.48 -5.67 -3.91
CA GLY A 261 6.71 -4.78 -4.79
C GLY A 261 6.87 -5.11 -6.28
N LEU A 262 8.06 -5.51 -6.73
CA LEU A 262 8.30 -5.94 -8.11
C LEU A 262 7.58 -7.25 -8.45
N PHE A 263 7.74 -8.28 -7.62
CA PHE A 263 7.11 -9.58 -7.86
C PHE A 263 5.59 -9.53 -7.71
N ASP A 264 5.13 -8.70 -6.78
CA ASP A 264 3.72 -8.40 -6.57
C ASP A 264 3.14 -7.71 -7.79
N PHE A 265 3.78 -6.66 -8.32
CA PHE A 265 3.36 -6.00 -9.56
C PHE A 265 3.22 -6.99 -10.73
N TYR A 266 4.22 -7.86 -10.94
CA TYR A 266 4.11 -8.92 -11.95
C TYR A 266 2.87 -9.79 -11.69
N SER A 267 2.73 -10.28 -10.46
CA SER A 267 1.65 -11.19 -10.05
C SER A 267 0.25 -10.59 -10.19
N GLN A 268 0.13 -9.27 -10.04
CA GLN A 268 -1.12 -8.54 -10.16
C GLN A 268 -1.47 -8.16 -11.58
N ALA A 269 -0.51 -7.73 -12.39
CA ALA A 269 -0.77 -6.94 -13.60
C ALA A 269 -0.27 -7.56 -14.90
N HIS A 270 0.66 -8.51 -14.83
CA HIS A 270 1.24 -9.06 -16.05
C HIS A 270 0.26 -10.04 -16.72
N PRO A 271 0.05 -10.00 -18.05
CA PRO A 271 -0.84 -10.93 -18.76
C PRO A 271 -0.49 -12.42 -18.62
N LEU A 272 0.75 -12.74 -18.21
CA LEU A 272 1.22 -14.11 -17.93
C LEU A 272 1.15 -14.50 -16.45
N ALA A 273 0.62 -13.63 -15.59
CA ALA A 273 0.45 -13.92 -14.18
C ALA A 273 -0.82 -14.75 -13.96
N ALA A 274 -0.70 -15.85 -13.22
CA ALA A 274 -1.83 -16.77 -13.04
C ALA A 274 -2.97 -16.14 -12.22
N PHE A 275 -2.66 -15.26 -11.27
CA PHE A 275 -3.66 -14.69 -10.36
C PHE A 275 -4.64 -13.74 -11.05
N THR A 276 -4.38 -13.29 -12.29
CA THR A 276 -5.38 -12.54 -13.07
C THR A 276 -6.39 -13.45 -13.78
N GLU A 277 -6.10 -14.75 -13.88
CA GLU A 277 -6.88 -15.72 -14.66
C GLU A 277 -7.88 -16.52 -13.82
N PHE A 278 -7.79 -16.44 -12.48
CA PHE A 278 -8.70 -17.13 -11.58
C PHE A 278 -8.99 -16.33 -10.32
N PHE A 279 -10.22 -16.47 -9.82
CA PHE A 279 -10.64 -16.05 -8.50
C PHE A 279 -10.47 -17.21 -7.52
N LEU A 280 -9.87 -16.95 -6.36
CA LEU A 280 -9.70 -17.94 -5.31
C LEU A 280 -9.85 -17.31 -3.92
N VAL A 281 -10.73 -17.91 -3.11
CA VAL A 281 -10.72 -17.77 -1.66
C VAL A 281 -10.66 -19.15 -1.04
N THR A 282 -9.68 -19.44 -0.19
CA THR A 282 -9.53 -20.75 0.45
C THR A 282 -9.01 -20.64 1.88
N ARG A 283 -9.55 -21.48 2.77
CA ARG A 283 -9.18 -21.51 4.20
C ARG A 283 -9.23 -22.94 4.74
N LEU A 284 -8.37 -23.23 5.70
CA LEU A 284 -8.41 -24.46 6.46
C LEU A 284 -9.60 -24.46 7.43
N LEU A 285 -10.25 -25.59 7.63
CA LEU A 285 -11.38 -25.72 8.56
C LEU A 285 -10.91 -26.28 9.91
N PRO A 286 -11.13 -25.57 11.03
CA PRO A 286 -10.82 -26.07 12.38
C PRO A 286 -11.45 -27.43 12.66
N GLY A 287 -10.73 -28.30 13.38
CA GLY A 287 -11.25 -29.59 13.84
C GLY A 287 -11.43 -30.68 12.77
N THR A 288 -11.18 -30.40 11.50
CA THR A 288 -11.41 -31.35 10.38
C THR A 288 -10.20 -32.22 10.02
N GLY A 289 -9.07 -32.06 10.72
CA GLY A 289 -7.80 -32.69 10.35
C GLY A 289 -7.25 -32.16 9.01
N GLY A 290 -7.53 -30.91 8.66
CA GLY A 290 -6.92 -30.25 7.50
C GLY A 290 -7.77 -30.19 6.23
N ALA A 291 -9.11 -30.30 6.36
CA ALA A 291 -9.99 -30.01 5.25
C ALA A 291 -9.93 -28.52 4.88
N ARG A 292 -10.07 -28.21 3.59
CA ARG A 292 -10.06 -26.83 3.07
C ARG A 292 -11.33 -26.54 2.32
N ARG A 293 -11.99 -25.42 2.64
CA ARG A 293 -13.12 -24.91 1.86
C ARG A 293 -12.60 -23.84 0.91
N SER A 294 -12.94 -23.99 -0.38
CA SER A 294 -12.43 -23.13 -1.44
C SER A 294 -13.55 -22.65 -2.35
N VAL A 295 -13.60 -21.34 -2.60
CA VAL A 295 -14.39 -20.69 -3.66
C VAL A 295 -13.44 -20.45 -4.82
N MET A 296 -13.73 -21.05 -5.98
CA MET A 296 -12.86 -20.96 -7.15
C MET A 296 -13.64 -20.64 -8.41
N PHE A 297 -13.11 -19.75 -9.24
CA PHE A 297 -13.66 -19.46 -10.56
C PHE A 297 -12.53 -19.19 -11.57
N SER A 298 -12.69 -19.68 -12.79
CA SER A 298 -11.93 -19.27 -13.97
C SER A 298 -12.90 -19.12 -15.14
N GLU A 299 -12.53 -18.35 -16.17
CA GLU A 299 -13.42 -18.19 -17.34
C GLU A 299 -13.69 -19.51 -18.08
N ALA A 300 -12.86 -20.54 -17.90
CA ALA A 300 -13.12 -21.88 -18.44
C ALA A 300 -14.32 -22.59 -17.78
N MET A 301 -14.80 -22.09 -16.63
CA MET A 301 -15.92 -22.65 -15.88
C MET A 301 -17.28 -22.10 -16.30
N VAL A 302 -17.34 -21.17 -17.25
CA VAL A 302 -18.61 -20.61 -17.75
C VAL A 302 -19.41 -21.69 -18.48
N ARG A 303 -20.67 -21.84 -18.11
CA ARG A 303 -21.63 -22.80 -18.69
C ARG A 303 -22.95 -22.10 -18.95
N ASP A 304 -23.51 -22.26 -20.16
CA ASP A 304 -24.79 -21.68 -20.57
C ASP A 304 -24.89 -20.16 -20.30
N GLY A 305 -23.78 -19.44 -20.48
CA GLY A 305 -23.68 -17.99 -20.23
C GLY A 305 -23.66 -17.59 -18.75
N ARG A 306 -23.74 -18.54 -17.81
CA ARG A 306 -23.69 -18.27 -16.37
C ARG A 306 -22.27 -18.35 -15.84
N ARG A 307 -21.87 -17.34 -15.07
CA ARG A 307 -20.57 -17.25 -14.39
C ARG A 307 -20.74 -17.66 -12.93
N LEU A 308 -20.47 -18.92 -12.62
CA LEU A 308 -20.65 -19.52 -11.29
C LEU A 308 -19.31 -19.97 -10.72
N ALA A 309 -18.91 -19.39 -9.59
CA ALA A 309 -17.80 -19.91 -8.81
C ALA A 309 -18.18 -21.25 -8.18
N LYS A 310 -17.30 -22.24 -8.31
CA LYS A 310 -17.45 -23.54 -7.63
C LYS A 310 -16.94 -23.38 -6.20
N VAL A 311 -17.78 -23.70 -5.25
CA VAL A 311 -17.38 -23.89 -3.86
C VAL A 311 -17.29 -25.37 -3.57
N HIS A 312 -16.24 -25.79 -2.87
CA HIS A 312 -16.03 -27.18 -2.52
C HIS A 312 -15.11 -27.32 -1.32
N THR A 313 -15.21 -28.46 -0.65
CA THR A 313 -14.29 -28.89 0.39
C THR A 313 -13.36 -29.98 -0.16
N THR A 314 -12.07 -29.93 0.17
CA THR A 314 -11.09 -31.00 -0.12
C THR A 314 -10.34 -31.42 1.13
N GLY A 315 -9.79 -32.63 1.15
CA GLY A 315 -8.97 -33.14 2.24
C GLY A 315 -9.68 -33.30 3.59
N GLY A 316 -8.87 -33.35 4.65
CA GLY A 316 -9.30 -33.68 6.00
C GLY A 316 -9.59 -35.16 6.20
N LEU A 317 -10.10 -35.50 7.38
CA LEU A 317 -10.33 -36.89 7.79
C LEU A 317 -11.46 -37.55 6.98
N ASP A 318 -12.57 -36.84 6.73
CA ASP A 318 -13.72 -37.47 6.05
C ASP A 318 -13.47 -37.74 4.56
N ALA A 319 -12.62 -36.93 3.91
CA ALA A 319 -12.22 -37.17 2.53
C ALA A 319 -10.96 -38.04 2.43
N LYS A 320 -10.44 -38.56 3.55
CA LYS A 320 -9.20 -39.35 3.61
C LYS A 320 -8.02 -38.69 2.86
N GLY A 321 -7.90 -37.36 3.00
CA GLY A 321 -6.90 -36.55 2.27
C GLY A 321 -7.04 -36.50 0.75
N SER A 322 -8.15 -37.00 0.20
CA SER A 322 -8.44 -36.95 -1.23
C SER A 322 -8.47 -35.50 -1.74
N THR A 323 -7.99 -35.33 -2.97
CA THR A 323 -8.15 -34.11 -3.76
C THR A 323 -9.57 -33.97 -4.33
N GLU A 324 -10.41 -35.00 -4.17
CA GLU A 324 -11.81 -34.98 -4.59
C GLU A 324 -12.60 -33.90 -3.85
N ALA A 325 -13.33 -33.12 -4.65
CA ALA A 325 -14.21 -32.07 -4.17
C ALA A 325 -15.51 -32.68 -3.60
N ARG A 326 -15.85 -32.33 -2.36
CA ARG A 326 -17.14 -32.61 -1.72
C ARG A 326 -17.86 -31.31 -1.32
N ASP A 327 -19.08 -31.44 -0.82
CA ASP A 327 -19.93 -30.31 -0.38
C ASP A 327 -20.03 -29.22 -1.48
N VAL A 328 -20.19 -29.68 -2.72
CA VAL A 328 -20.09 -28.81 -3.90
C VAL A 328 -21.34 -27.94 -4.01
N GLU A 329 -21.12 -26.64 -4.08
CA GLU A 329 -22.15 -25.64 -4.34
C GLU A 329 -21.61 -24.55 -5.28
N TYR A 330 -22.46 -23.62 -5.68
CA TYR A 330 -22.13 -22.61 -6.68
C TYR A 330 -22.60 -21.23 -6.22
N VAL A 331 -21.73 -20.23 -6.41
CA VAL A 331 -22.00 -18.83 -6.07
C VAL A 331 -21.87 -18.00 -7.34
N GLU A 332 -22.82 -17.10 -7.58
CA GLU A 332 -22.75 -16.22 -8.76
C GLU A 332 -21.53 -15.28 -8.66
N MET A 333 -20.82 -15.12 -9.79
CA MET A 333 -19.70 -14.19 -9.92
C MET A 333 -20.19 -12.74 -10.04
N GLU A 334 -21.01 -12.32 -9.08
CA GLU A 334 -21.43 -10.95 -8.88
C GLU A 334 -21.12 -10.50 -7.45
N THR A 335 -20.86 -9.21 -7.26
CA THR A 335 -20.37 -8.67 -5.99
C THR A 335 -21.30 -8.92 -4.82
N ARG A 336 -22.62 -8.83 -5.00
CA ARG A 336 -23.60 -9.01 -3.90
C ARG A 336 -23.73 -10.48 -3.42
N PRO A 337 -24.03 -11.47 -4.27
CA PRO A 337 -24.09 -12.87 -3.84
C PRO A 337 -22.74 -13.37 -3.33
N MET A 338 -21.63 -13.01 -3.98
CA MET A 338 -20.29 -13.36 -3.52
C MET A 338 -19.97 -12.75 -2.16
N ARG A 339 -20.32 -11.47 -1.95
CA ARG A 339 -20.16 -10.81 -0.66
C ARG A 339 -20.89 -11.55 0.46
N ALA A 340 -22.18 -11.82 0.27
CA ALA A 340 -22.99 -12.50 1.28
C ALA A 340 -22.35 -13.85 1.67
N TYR A 341 -21.87 -14.58 0.67
CA TYR A 341 -21.17 -15.85 0.87
C TYR A 341 -19.85 -15.69 1.66
N LEU A 342 -19.04 -14.68 1.33
CA LEU A 342 -17.77 -14.42 2.01
C LEU A 342 -17.96 -13.93 3.45
N GLU A 343 -18.99 -13.11 3.70
CA GLU A 343 -19.38 -12.68 5.06
C GLU A 343 -19.81 -13.88 5.90
N GLU A 344 -20.68 -14.74 5.36
CA GLU A 344 -21.24 -15.89 6.09
C GLU A 344 -20.20 -16.99 6.36
N HIS A 345 -19.44 -17.41 5.35
CA HIS A 345 -18.61 -18.61 5.45
C HIS A 345 -17.13 -18.33 5.74
N PHE A 346 -16.63 -17.15 5.35
CA PHE A 346 -15.24 -16.76 5.57
C PHE A 346 -15.09 -15.67 6.63
N GLY A 347 -16.19 -15.07 7.09
CA GLY A 347 -16.19 -14.03 8.12
C GLY A 347 -15.65 -12.69 7.63
N PHE A 348 -15.67 -12.45 6.31
CA PHE A 348 -15.23 -11.17 5.75
C PHE A 348 -16.10 -10.05 6.32
N VAL A 349 -15.47 -8.90 6.56
CA VAL A 349 -16.15 -7.66 6.90
C VAL A 349 -15.97 -6.72 5.72
N PHE A 350 -17.04 -6.52 4.96
CA PHE A 350 -17.10 -5.43 4.00
C PHE A 350 -17.66 -4.22 4.73
N GLU A 351 -16.90 -3.13 4.77
CA GLU A 351 -17.34 -1.87 5.37
C GLU A 351 -18.70 -1.45 4.80
N MET A 352 -19.77 -1.76 5.55
CA MET A 352 -21.10 -1.29 5.27
C MET A 352 -21.14 0.22 5.50
N SER A 353 -21.88 0.93 4.66
CA SER A 353 -22.37 2.27 5.00
C SER A 353 -23.31 2.15 6.20
N SER A 354 -22.74 2.07 7.39
CA SER A 354 -23.37 2.67 8.54
C SER A 354 -23.00 4.14 8.50
N ASN A 355 -24.06 4.93 8.50
CA ASN A 355 -24.08 6.36 8.31
C ASN A 355 -23.15 6.98 9.37
N LEU A 356 -22.32 7.94 8.95
CA LEU A 356 -21.41 8.77 9.76
C LEU A 356 -19.97 8.25 9.98
N ASP A 357 -19.72 6.95 10.11
CA ASP A 357 -18.35 6.45 10.42
C ASP A 357 -17.44 6.28 9.18
N SER A 358 -18.01 6.12 7.98
CA SER A 358 -17.23 6.04 6.73
C SER A 358 -16.56 7.37 6.34
N PHE A 359 -16.93 8.48 6.99
CA PHE A 359 -16.20 9.75 6.88
C PHE A 359 -14.88 9.74 7.66
N ILE A 360 -14.68 8.79 8.58
CA ILE A 360 -13.58 8.83 9.57
C ILE A 360 -12.40 7.93 9.19
N VAL A 361 -12.55 6.95 8.29
CA VAL A 361 -11.48 5.95 8.01
C VAL A 361 -10.76 6.15 6.66
N SER A 362 -11.30 6.95 5.72
CA SER A 362 -10.47 7.55 4.66
C SER A 362 -9.70 8.73 5.25
N LYS A 363 -8.43 8.54 5.64
CA LYS A 363 -7.52 9.67 5.93
C LYS A 363 -7.13 10.48 4.69
N ARG A 364 -7.84 10.35 3.57
CA ARG A 364 -7.87 11.43 2.57
C ARG A 364 -9.14 12.23 2.84
N PRO A 365 -9.03 13.48 3.32
CA PRO A 365 -10.19 14.34 3.45
C PRO A 365 -10.91 14.40 2.10
N PRO A 366 -12.25 14.55 2.09
CA PRO A 366 -12.96 14.78 0.84
C PRO A 366 -12.34 15.96 0.08
N PRO A 367 -12.37 15.97 -1.27
CA PRO A 367 -11.85 17.08 -2.04
C PRO A 367 -12.45 18.40 -1.53
N GLU A 368 -11.58 19.28 -1.04
CA GLU A 368 -11.98 20.56 -0.46
C GLU A 368 -12.03 21.63 -1.55
N ILE A 369 -13.11 22.42 -1.55
CA ILE A 369 -13.23 23.59 -2.42
C ILE A 369 -12.35 24.70 -1.86
N ILE A 370 -11.34 25.12 -2.63
CA ILE A 370 -10.38 26.15 -2.22
C ILE A 370 -10.94 27.56 -2.43
N ALA A 371 -11.70 27.75 -3.51
CA ALA A 371 -12.42 28.98 -3.78
C ALA A 371 -13.68 28.71 -4.61
N THR A 372 -14.68 29.57 -4.46
CA THR A 372 -15.91 29.57 -5.25
C THR A 372 -16.13 30.97 -5.82
N SER A 373 -16.51 31.06 -7.10
CA SER A 373 -16.78 32.36 -7.74
C SER A 373 -18.06 32.98 -7.19
N GLN A 374 -18.25 34.27 -7.45
CA GLN A 374 -19.59 34.85 -7.33
C GLN A 374 -20.55 34.19 -8.32
N GLU A 375 -21.82 34.15 -7.92
CA GLU A 375 -22.89 33.60 -8.75
C GLU A 375 -23.24 34.58 -9.87
N ILE A 376 -23.16 34.14 -11.12
CA ILE A 376 -23.64 34.92 -12.28
C ILE A 376 -25.03 34.42 -12.68
N ARG A 377 -26.00 35.33 -12.70
CA ARG A 377 -27.37 35.09 -13.17
C ARG A 377 -27.63 35.81 -14.49
N ASP A 378 -27.98 35.08 -15.54
CA ASP A 378 -28.37 35.63 -16.85
C ASP A 378 -29.51 34.80 -17.45
N ARG A 379 -30.64 35.46 -17.75
CA ARG A 379 -31.84 34.86 -18.37
C ARG A 379 -32.23 33.53 -17.72
N ALA A 380 -32.33 33.57 -16.39
CA ALA A 380 -32.62 32.45 -15.49
C ALA A 380 -31.57 31.32 -15.42
N SER A 381 -30.49 31.38 -16.21
CA SER A 381 -29.34 30.50 -16.02
C SER A 381 -28.46 31.01 -14.91
N VAL A 382 -27.84 30.09 -14.17
CA VAL A 382 -26.90 30.37 -13.08
C VAL A 382 -25.55 29.73 -13.39
N PHE A 383 -24.46 30.45 -13.12
CA PHE A 383 -23.08 29.96 -13.24
C PHE A 383 -22.33 30.18 -11.93
N VAL A 384 -21.62 29.14 -11.49
CA VAL A 384 -20.70 29.19 -10.34
C VAL A 384 -19.47 28.34 -10.68
N ALA A 385 -18.27 28.84 -10.40
CA ALA A 385 -17.04 28.05 -10.49
C ALA A 385 -16.57 27.60 -9.11
N ALA A 386 -15.98 26.42 -9.03
CA ALA A 386 -15.24 25.92 -7.88
C ALA A 386 -13.86 25.44 -8.33
N ILE A 387 -12.83 25.69 -7.52
CA ILE A 387 -11.47 25.20 -7.76
C ILE A 387 -11.01 24.29 -6.62
N PHE A 388 -10.32 23.22 -6.97
CA PHE A 388 -9.78 22.21 -6.05
C PHE A 388 -8.30 21.97 -6.35
N HIS A 389 -7.53 21.58 -5.33
CA HIS A 389 -6.20 21.01 -5.55
C HIS A 389 -6.30 19.65 -6.25
N ALA A 390 -5.45 19.44 -7.24
CA ALA A 390 -5.30 18.16 -7.93
C ALA A 390 -3.91 18.05 -8.56
N THR A 391 -3.04 17.18 -8.03
CA THR A 391 -1.69 16.91 -8.58
C THR A 391 -1.69 15.77 -9.60
N THR A 392 -2.83 15.11 -9.79
CA THR A 392 -3.01 14.03 -10.76
C THR A 392 -4.38 14.12 -11.41
N GLN A 393 -4.49 13.56 -12.61
CA GLN A 393 -5.78 13.42 -13.30
C GLN A 393 -6.83 12.70 -12.45
N ASN A 394 -6.45 11.67 -11.70
CA ASN A 394 -7.38 10.92 -10.85
C ASN A 394 -7.95 11.78 -9.71
N GLN A 395 -7.13 12.65 -9.10
CA GLN A 395 -7.61 13.60 -8.10
C GLN A 395 -8.54 14.65 -8.71
N ALA A 396 -8.21 15.16 -9.90
CA ALA A 396 -9.07 16.10 -10.62
C ALA A 396 -10.46 15.49 -10.88
N LEU A 397 -10.51 14.26 -11.40
CA LEU A 397 -11.76 13.56 -11.66
C LEU A 397 -12.52 13.22 -10.36
N ALA A 398 -11.82 12.91 -9.27
CA ALA A 398 -12.44 12.69 -7.97
C ALA A 398 -13.12 13.97 -7.43
N ALA A 399 -12.47 15.13 -7.57
CA ALA A 399 -13.03 16.42 -7.19
C ALA A 399 -14.27 16.80 -8.02
N VAL A 400 -14.23 16.58 -9.33
CA VAL A 400 -15.40 16.77 -10.22
C VAL A 400 -16.57 15.88 -9.78
N LYS A 401 -16.31 14.60 -9.53
CA LYS A 401 -17.34 13.65 -9.05
C LYS A 401 -17.88 14.06 -7.68
N HIS A 402 -17.02 14.55 -6.78
CA HIS A 402 -17.42 15.04 -5.47
C HIS A 402 -18.33 16.26 -5.59
N LEU A 403 -17.96 17.26 -6.38
CA LEU A 403 -18.80 18.44 -6.61
C LEU A 403 -20.16 18.03 -7.18
N LYS A 404 -20.18 17.22 -8.25
CA LYS A 404 -21.40 16.80 -8.95
C LYS A 404 -22.34 15.98 -8.07
N ASN A 405 -21.81 14.99 -7.34
CA ASN A 405 -22.63 13.99 -6.66
C ASN A 405 -22.84 14.25 -5.16
N VAL A 406 -22.01 15.11 -4.54
CA VAL A 406 -22.08 15.41 -3.11
C VAL A 406 -22.46 16.86 -2.88
N VAL A 407 -21.69 17.81 -3.41
CA VAL A 407 -21.95 19.24 -3.19
C VAL A 407 -23.24 19.69 -3.87
N HIS A 408 -23.46 19.28 -5.12
CA HIS A 408 -24.67 19.60 -5.88
C HIS A 408 -25.76 18.53 -5.77
N ALA A 409 -25.65 17.58 -4.84
CA ALA A 409 -26.63 16.50 -4.67
C ALA A 409 -28.06 17.02 -4.48
N ALA A 410 -28.22 18.07 -3.66
CA ALA A 410 -29.53 18.66 -3.37
C ALA A 410 -30.11 19.45 -4.55
N LYS A 411 -29.24 19.98 -5.44
CA LYS A 411 -29.64 20.78 -6.59
C LYS A 411 -28.65 20.52 -7.75
N PRO A 412 -28.83 19.43 -8.52
CA PRO A 412 -27.92 19.07 -9.58
C PRO A 412 -27.80 20.17 -10.64
N ALA A 413 -26.58 20.49 -11.06
CA ALA A 413 -26.35 21.38 -12.20
C ALA A 413 -26.77 20.68 -13.49
N SER A 414 -27.16 21.48 -14.49
CA SER A 414 -27.46 20.98 -15.84
C SER A 414 -26.19 20.60 -16.58
N HIS A 415 -25.08 21.30 -16.31
CA HIS A 415 -23.77 21.04 -16.90
C HIS A 415 -22.67 21.28 -15.86
N GLU A 416 -21.72 20.36 -15.76
CA GLU A 416 -20.51 20.42 -14.92
C GLU A 416 -19.27 20.40 -15.82
N LEU A 417 -18.94 21.56 -16.38
CA LEU A 417 -17.77 21.73 -17.22
C LEU A 417 -16.51 21.76 -16.37
N TYR A 418 -15.41 21.17 -16.82
CA TYR A 418 -14.16 21.27 -16.07
C TYR A 418 -12.91 21.30 -16.94
N ALA A 419 -11.82 21.81 -16.36
CA ALA A 419 -10.47 21.65 -16.87
C ALA A 419 -9.49 21.47 -15.71
N TRP A 420 -8.42 20.71 -15.96
CA TRP A 420 -7.37 20.45 -14.97
C TRP A 420 -5.99 20.58 -15.60
N ARG A 421 -5.02 20.96 -14.78
CA ARG A 421 -3.60 21.06 -15.15
C ARG A 421 -2.77 20.56 -13.98
N CYS A 422 -1.90 19.58 -14.22
CA CYS A 422 -1.07 18.96 -13.19
C CYS A 422 0.39 18.91 -13.65
N MET A 423 1.31 19.32 -12.78
CA MET A 423 2.73 19.12 -12.99
C MET A 423 3.09 17.70 -12.56
N VAL A 424 3.56 16.88 -13.49
CA VAL A 424 3.87 15.47 -13.24
C VAL A 424 5.31 15.16 -13.58
N LEU A 425 5.87 14.18 -12.87
CA LEU A 425 7.21 13.70 -13.13
C LEU A 425 7.24 12.93 -14.46
N LYS A 426 8.21 13.25 -15.33
CA LYS A 426 8.45 12.50 -16.57
C LYS A 426 8.88 11.07 -16.24
N SER A 427 8.46 10.13 -17.07
CA SER A 427 8.85 8.73 -16.92
C SER A 427 10.38 8.58 -16.88
N GLY A 428 10.89 7.79 -15.94
CA GLY A 428 12.33 7.56 -15.76
C GLY A 428 13.13 8.68 -15.10
N HIS A 429 12.50 9.79 -14.70
CA HIS A 429 13.15 10.89 -13.98
C HIS A 429 12.87 10.79 -12.48
N THR A 430 13.68 11.47 -11.66
CA THR A 430 13.61 11.38 -10.18
C THR A 430 13.04 12.64 -9.52
N GLY A 431 12.94 13.74 -10.27
CA GLY A 431 12.48 15.04 -9.78
C GLY A 431 13.60 15.86 -9.13
N LEU A 432 14.82 15.31 -9.05
CA LEU A 432 16.01 15.94 -8.50
C LEU A 432 16.90 16.58 -9.58
N GLY A 433 16.66 16.28 -10.86
CA GLY A 433 17.41 16.81 -12.00
C GLY A 433 17.07 18.27 -12.37
N GLY A 434 16.11 18.88 -11.67
CA GLY A 434 15.63 20.24 -11.91
C GLY A 434 14.31 20.28 -12.69
N PRO A 435 13.89 21.45 -13.20
CA PRO A 435 12.59 21.65 -13.83
C PRO A 435 12.33 20.75 -15.05
N GLU A 436 13.40 20.32 -15.73
CA GLU A 436 13.32 19.46 -16.91
C GLU A 436 12.81 18.04 -16.61
N ASP A 437 12.84 17.61 -15.34
CA ASP A 437 12.30 16.32 -14.91
C ASP A 437 10.76 16.29 -14.95
N PHE A 438 10.11 17.44 -15.10
CA PHE A 438 8.66 17.57 -15.00
C PHE A 438 8.02 17.93 -16.34
N GLU A 439 6.78 17.50 -16.54
CA GLU A 439 5.92 17.89 -17.65
C GLU A 439 4.55 18.29 -17.14
N VAL A 440 3.87 19.18 -17.86
CA VAL A 440 2.48 19.55 -17.56
C VAL A 440 1.54 18.62 -18.33
N LYS A 441 0.70 17.89 -17.60
CA LYS A 441 -0.47 17.19 -18.17
C LYS A 441 -1.72 18.01 -17.92
N GLU A 442 -2.61 18.04 -18.89
CA GLU A 442 -3.83 18.82 -18.84
C GLU A 442 -4.95 18.18 -19.64
N GLY A 443 -6.19 18.52 -19.29
CA GLY A 443 -7.38 18.04 -19.98
C GLY A 443 -8.61 18.87 -19.63
N SER A 444 -9.66 18.75 -20.44
CA SER A 444 -10.93 19.45 -20.25
C SER A 444 -12.11 18.61 -20.72
N GLU A 445 -13.29 18.89 -20.17
CA GLU A 445 -14.56 18.24 -20.53
C GLU A 445 -15.69 19.28 -20.48
N ASP A 446 -16.61 19.18 -21.43
CA ASP A 446 -17.65 20.18 -21.67
C ASP A 446 -19.00 19.82 -21.02
N ASP A 447 -19.22 18.56 -20.64
CA ASP A 447 -20.49 18.03 -20.09
C ASP A 447 -21.74 18.48 -20.89
N GLY A 448 -21.63 18.47 -22.22
CA GLY A 448 -22.70 18.86 -23.15
C GLY A 448 -22.78 20.36 -23.48
N GLU A 449 -22.10 21.23 -22.73
CA GLU A 449 -21.99 22.66 -23.02
C GLU A 449 -20.77 22.93 -23.91
N LYS A 450 -20.88 22.50 -25.18
CA LYS A 450 -19.80 22.52 -26.18
C LYS A 450 -18.92 23.78 -26.13
N TRP A 451 -17.62 23.57 -26.15
CA TRP A 451 -16.51 24.53 -26.09
C TRP A 451 -16.25 25.17 -24.73
N GLY A 452 -17.04 24.86 -23.71
CA GLY A 452 -16.92 25.54 -22.42
C GLY A 452 -15.71 25.06 -21.58
N GLY A 453 -15.36 23.78 -21.61
CA GLY A 453 -14.19 23.21 -20.95
C GLY A 453 -12.87 23.77 -21.50
N GLU A 454 -12.77 23.99 -22.82
CA GLU A 454 -11.61 24.67 -23.41
C GLU A 454 -11.47 26.12 -22.95
N LYS A 455 -12.57 26.82 -22.68
CA LYS A 455 -12.53 28.19 -22.10
C LYS A 455 -11.98 28.18 -20.69
N ILE A 456 -12.37 27.19 -19.88
CA ILE A 456 -11.82 27.01 -18.53
C ILE A 456 -10.31 26.74 -18.62
N LEU A 457 -9.89 25.81 -19.48
CA LEU A 457 -8.48 25.47 -19.65
C LEU A 457 -7.65 26.67 -20.12
N GLY A 458 -8.17 27.45 -21.08
CA GLY A 458 -7.53 28.67 -21.57
C GLY A 458 -7.34 29.72 -20.48
N ALA A 459 -8.35 29.92 -19.61
CA ALA A 459 -8.25 30.83 -18.48
C ALA A 459 -7.24 30.35 -17.43
N MET A 460 -7.21 29.06 -17.11
CA MET A 460 -6.21 28.46 -16.21
C MET A 460 -4.78 28.67 -16.73
N LYS A 461 -4.55 28.45 -18.04
CA LYS A 461 -3.26 28.70 -18.68
C LYS A 461 -2.83 30.16 -18.56
N LYS A 462 -3.74 31.10 -18.86
CA LYS A 462 -3.47 32.54 -18.80
C LYS A 462 -3.11 33.02 -17.39
N GLN A 463 -3.69 32.41 -16.36
CA GLN A 463 -3.39 32.71 -14.95
C GLN A 463 -2.18 31.93 -14.39
N GLY A 464 -1.68 30.95 -15.14
CA GLY A 464 -0.56 30.11 -14.74
C GLY A 464 -0.93 29.09 -13.65
N ILE A 465 -2.19 28.64 -13.61
CA ILE A 465 -2.68 27.71 -12.59
C ILE A 465 -2.21 26.29 -12.90
N LEU A 466 -1.57 25.65 -11.92
CA LEU A 466 -1.09 24.27 -11.96
C LEU A 466 -1.56 23.54 -10.70
N ASP A 467 -1.50 22.22 -10.74
CA ASP A 467 -1.93 21.30 -9.69
C ASP A 467 -3.34 21.56 -9.16
N ALA A 468 -4.25 21.86 -10.09
CA ALA A 468 -5.63 22.18 -9.80
C ALA A 468 -6.60 21.69 -10.87
N VAL A 469 -7.87 21.58 -10.47
CA VAL A 469 -9.03 21.45 -11.36
C VAL A 469 -10.02 22.57 -11.08
N VAL A 470 -10.52 23.20 -12.12
CA VAL A 470 -11.64 24.15 -12.05
C VAL A 470 -12.86 23.47 -12.65
N VAL A 471 -13.98 23.55 -11.94
CA VAL A 471 -15.28 23.11 -12.39
C VAL A 471 -16.20 24.32 -12.47
N VAL A 472 -16.87 24.51 -13.60
CA VAL A 472 -17.91 25.53 -13.76
C VAL A 472 -19.26 24.84 -13.92
N SER A 473 -20.11 25.08 -12.93
CA SER A 473 -21.43 24.48 -12.83
C SER A 473 -22.48 25.45 -13.35
N ARG A 474 -23.28 24.98 -14.31
CA ARG A 474 -24.37 25.74 -14.91
C ARG A 474 -25.71 25.09 -14.59
N TRP A 475 -26.62 25.85 -13.99
CA TRP A 475 -28.05 25.50 -13.93
C TRP A 475 -28.78 26.20 -15.08
N TYR A 476 -29.30 25.43 -16.04
CA TYR A 476 -29.94 25.97 -17.23
C TYR A 476 -31.34 26.52 -16.93
N GLY A 477 -31.56 27.79 -17.30
CA GLY A 477 -32.82 28.49 -17.05
C GLY A 477 -33.90 28.38 -18.15
N GLY A 478 -33.69 27.55 -19.18
CA GLY A 478 -34.64 27.40 -20.28
C GLY A 478 -34.43 28.30 -21.50
N ASN A 479 -33.55 29.32 -21.41
CA ASN A 479 -33.25 30.26 -22.49
C ASN A 479 -31.84 30.07 -23.06
N LEU A 480 -31.72 30.02 -24.40
CA LEU A 480 -30.43 29.95 -25.08
C LEU A 480 -29.65 31.26 -24.87
N LEU A 481 -28.49 31.17 -24.22
CA LEU A 481 -27.66 32.34 -23.95
C LEU A 481 -26.83 32.78 -25.16
N GLY A 482 -26.53 31.87 -26.09
CA GLY A 482 -25.60 32.12 -27.18
C GLY A 482 -24.15 32.30 -26.69
N PRO A 483 -23.31 33.03 -27.43
CA PRO A 483 -21.87 33.16 -27.13
C PRO A 483 -21.53 33.73 -25.75
N ILE A 484 -22.41 34.55 -25.15
CA ILE A 484 -22.14 35.20 -23.85
C ILE A 484 -21.96 34.21 -22.70
N ARG A 485 -22.48 32.98 -22.82
CA ARG A 485 -22.24 31.92 -21.81
C ARG A 485 -20.76 31.62 -21.62
N PHE A 486 -19.96 31.74 -22.68
CA PHE A 486 -18.51 31.53 -22.61
C PHE A 486 -17.83 32.65 -21.82
N THR A 487 -18.33 33.89 -21.93
CA THR A 487 -17.88 35.01 -21.10
C THR A 487 -18.19 34.76 -19.63
N HIS A 488 -19.36 34.21 -19.30
CA HIS A 488 -19.71 33.86 -17.91
C HIS A 488 -18.82 32.73 -17.37
N ILE A 489 -18.62 31.66 -18.14
CA ILE A 489 -17.72 30.54 -17.79
C ILE A 489 -16.30 31.05 -17.53
N GLU A 490 -15.77 31.88 -18.43
CA GLU A 490 -14.43 32.45 -18.30
C GLU A 490 -14.33 33.40 -17.09
N THR A 491 -15.36 34.23 -16.84
CA THR A 491 -15.39 35.16 -15.71
C THR A 491 -15.36 34.41 -14.37
N CYS A 492 -16.23 33.42 -14.18
CA CYS A 492 -16.24 32.60 -12.96
C CYS A 492 -14.90 31.87 -12.77
N THR A 493 -14.32 31.35 -13.85
CA THR A 493 -13.02 30.66 -13.82
C THR A 493 -11.88 31.61 -13.39
N LEU A 494 -11.82 32.81 -13.97
CA LEU A 494 -10.78 33.79 -13.67
C LEU A 494 -10.81 34.27 -12.23
N GLU A 495 -12.00 34.33 -11.63
CA GLU A 495 -12.17 34.68 -10.21
C GLU A 495 -11.55 33.62 -9.30
N VAL A 496 -11.98 32.36 -9.41
CA VAL A 496 -11.45 31.28 -8.58
C VAL A 496 -9.95 31.04 -8.79
N CYS A 497 -9.46 31.20 -10.02
CA CYS A 497 -8.03 31.11 -10.32
C CYS A 497 -7.21 32.18 -9.58
N ARG A 498 -7.75 33.40 -9.49
CA ARG A 498 -7.07 34.51 -8.81
C ARG A 498 -6.96 34.27 -7.31
N ASP A 499 -8.04 33.79 -6.70
CA ASP A 499 -8.08 33.54 -5.27
C ASP A 499 -7.21 32.34 -4.90
N PHE A 500 -7.28 31.26 -5.68
CA PHE A 500 -6.38 30.11 -5.53
C PHE A 500 -4.91 30.51 -5.59
N LYS A 501 -4.53 31.34 -6.58
CA LYS A 501 -3.15 31.80 -6.73
C LYS A 501 -2.67 32.61 -5.53
N ARG A 502 -3.51 33.50 -4.98
CA ARG A 502 -3.15 34.28 -3.79
C ARG A 502 -2.95 33.40 -2.56
N GLN A 503 -3.75 32.36 -2.40
CA GLN A 503 -3.60 31.41 -1.29
C GLN A 503 -2.29 30.61 -1.41
N GLU A 504 -1.95 30.13 -2.61
CA GLU A 504 -0.67 29.44 -2.85
C GLU A 504 0.53 30.38 -2.65
N ASP A 505 0.49 31.60 -3.19
CA ASP A 505 1.54 32.60 -2.99
C ASP A 505 1.77 32.91 -1.50
N LEU A 506 0.69 32.97 -0.70
CA LEU A 506 0.79 33.17 0.75
C LEU A 506 1.42 31.97 1.44
N LYS A 507 1.00 30.75 1.09
CA LYS A 507 1.51 29.52 1.67
C LYS A 507 3.02 29.38 1.44
N ASP A 508 3.49 29.72 0.25
CA ASP A 508 4.91 29.76 -0.10
C ASP A 508 5.66 30.83 0.72
N ALA A 509 5.08 32.02 0.84
CA ALA A 509 5.65 33.10 1.65
C ALA A 509 5.74 32.72 3.14
N LEU A 510 4.72 32.05 3.70
CA LEU A 510 4.71 31.60 5.09
C LEU A 510 5.73 30.49 5.34
N THR A 511 5.90 29.57 4.39
CA THR A 511 6.93 28.52 4.45
C THR A 511 8.32 29.14 4.49
N THR A 512 8.60 30.05 3.53
CA THR A 512 9.85 30.82 3.50
C THR A 512 10.09 31.57 4.81
N LEU A 513 9.06 32.18 5.37
CA LEU A 513 9.17 32.95 6.60
C LEU A 513 9.52 32.07 7.81
N ARG A 514 8.93 30.87 7.92
CA ARG A 514 9.26 29.89 8.97
C ARG A 514 10.71 29.41 8.87
N ASP A 515 11.18 29.15 7.66
CA ASP A 515 12.57 28.73 7.42
C ASP A 515 13.55 29.84 7.82
N LEU A 516 13.25 31.09 7.45
CA LEU A 516 14.06 32.23 7.84
C LEU A 516 14.03 32.46 9.37
N ASP A 517 12.90 32.27 10.03
CA ASP A 517 12.80 32.35 11.49
C ASP A 517 13.66 31.28 12.18
N ALA A 518 13.65 30.04 11.68
CA ALA A 518 14.48 28.95 12.19
C ALA A 518 15.97 29.26 12.03
N ILE A 519 16.40 29.67 10.83
CA ILE A 519 17.79 30.07 10.54
C ILE A 519 18.22 31.22 11.46
N LEU A 520 17.35 32.22 11.65
CA LEU A 520 17.66 33.36 12.50
C LEU A 520 17.75 32.98 13.98
N ALA A 521 16.96 32.01 14.45
CA ALA A 521 17.05 31.49 15.80
C ALA A 521 18.40 30.77 16.03
N GLU A 522 18.79 29.87 15.12
CA GLU A 522 20.06 29.15 15.19
C GLU A 522 21.27 30.11 15.23
N LEU A 523 21.29 31.10 14.33
CA LEU A 523 22.38 32.10 14.31
C LEU A 523 22.42 32.95 15.58
N ARG A 524 21.26 33.24 16.18
CA ARG A 524 21.22 33.98 17.45
C ARG A 524 21.75 33.14 18.61
N ASP A 525 21.48 31.85 18.62
CA ASP A 525 22.00 30.93 19.63
C ASP A 525 23.51 30.71 19.45
N GLU A 526 24.01 30.60 18.22
CA GLU A 526 25.45 30.62 17.93
C GLU A 526 26.11 31.92 18.41
N LEU A 527 25.50 33.08 18.12
CA LEU A 527 26.02 34.35 18.59
C LEU A 527 26.01 34.45 20.13
N ALA A 528 25.01 33.85 20.79
CA ALA A 528 24.93 33.83 22.25
C ALA A 528 26.02 32.92 22.85
N THR A 529 26.22 31.72 22.31
CA THR A 529 27.29 30.82 22.79
C THR A 529 28.68 31.43 22.60
N LEU A 530 28.92 32.11 21.48
CA LEU A 530 30.16 32.86 21.24
C LEU A 530 30.37 34.03 22.21
N ARG A 531 29.29 34.61 22.75
CA ARG A 531 29.34 35.67 23.76
C ARG A 531 29.52 35.11 25.18
N ASP A 532 28.82 34.02 25.52
CA ASP A 532 28.79 33.42 26.86
C ASP A 532 30.03 32.58 27.18
N ALA A 533 30.81 32.16 26.18
CA ALA A 533 32.15 31.59 26.35
C ALA A 533 33.15 32.50 27.09
N HIS A 534 32.73 33.71 27.50
CA HIS A 534 33.50 34.70 28.24
C HIS A 534 33.14 34.81 29.74
N THR A 535 32.12 34.10 30.24
CA THR A 535 31.65 34.23 31.64
C THR A 535 31.68 32.90 32.39
N THR A 536 32.69 32.69 33.24
CA THR A 536 32.73 31.62 34.26
C THR A 536 31.80 31.96 35.42
N SER A 537 30.51 31.69 35.26
CA SER A 537 29.55 31.54 36.37
C SER A 537 28.19 31.09 35.83
N SER A 538 27.65 30.04 36.46
CA SER A 538 26.28 29.56 36.42
C SER A 538 25.23 30.54 35.84
N ALA A 539 24.80 30.29 34.60
CA ALA A 539 23.55 30.81 34.07
C ALA A 539 22.81 29.68 33.37
N VAL A 540 21.76 29.18 34.02
CA VAL A 540 20.75 28.32 33.42
C VAL A 540 20.20 29.04 32.18
N SER A 541 20.27 28.37 31.04
CA SER A 541 19.90 28.91 29.73
C SER A 541 18.46 29.42 29.69
N ASN A 542 18.27 30.73 29.75
CA ASN A 542 17.00 31.41 29.42
C ASN A 542 16.70 31.39 27.90
N ALA A 543 17.17 30.37 27.17
CA ALA A 543 16.81 30.12 25.77
C ALA A 543 15.36 29.63 25.63
N ALA A 544 14.76 29.10 26.70
CA ALA A 544 13.47 28.40 26.69
C ALA A 544 12.20 29.27 26.63
N LEU A 545 12.28 30.60 26.46
CA LEU A 545 11.10 31.49 26.47
C LEU A 545 11.01 32.49 25.31
N ARG A 546 11.70 32.28 24.20
CA ARG A 546 11.44 33.07 22.98
C ARG A 546 10.26 32.46 22.24
N LYS A 547 9.09 33.07 22.42
CA LYS A 547 7.84 32.68 21.74
C LYS A 547 8.08 32.75 20.23
N GLN A 548 8.00 31.59 19.56
CA GLN A 548 8.13 31.57 18.11
C GLN A 548 7.01 32.40 17.46
N PRO A 549 7.29 33.08 16.35
CA PRO A 549 6.24 33.75 15.59
C PRO A 549 5.17 32.76 15.15
N ASP A 550 3.91 33.11 15.41
CA ASP A 550 2.76 32.31 15.01
C ASP A 550 2.08 32.94 13.79
N TYR A 551 1.96 32.16 12.73
CA TYR A 551 1.35 32.54 11.46
C TYR A 551 0.04 31.78 11.18
N SER A 552 -0.45 30.98 12.13
CA SER A 552 -1.60 30.08 11.93
C SER A 552 -2.91 30.77 11.54
N GLY A 553 -3.07 32.06 11.85
CA GLY A 553 -4.27 32.85 11.51
C GLY A 553 -4.15 33.74 10.28
N TRP A 554 -3.10 33.60 9.46
CA TRP A 554 -2.87 34.47 8.30
C TRP A 554 -3.70 34.03 7.10
N ILE A 555 -4.32 35.01 6.43
CA ILE A 555 -5.16 34.78 5.24
C ILE A 555 -4.56 35.48 4.03
N ASP A 556 -5.10 35.23 2.83
CA ASP A 556 -4.60 35.73 1.54
C ASP A 556 -4.33 37.24 1.51
N TRP A 557 -5.12 38.05 2.23
CA TRP A 557 -4.91 39.49 2.40
C TRP A 557 -3.59 39.89 3.11
N ASP A 558 -2.96 38.97 3.85
CA ASP A 558 -1.70 39.21 4.55
C ASP A 558 -0.45 38.99 3.68
N LEU A 559 -0.59 38.58 2.41
CA LEU A 559 0.54 38.29 1.52
C LEU A 559 1.55 39.46 1.44
N ALA A 560 1.08 40.70 1.33
CA ALA A 560 1.95 41.87 1.30
C ALA A 560 2.68 42.11 2.63
N LYS A 561 2.08 41.70 3.74
CA LYS A 561 2.72 41.72 5.07
C LYS A 561 3.75 40.61 5.19
N ALA A 562 3.48 39.42 4.64
CA ALA A 562 4.39 38.28 4.64
C ALA A 562 5.68 38.63 3.90
N HIS A 563 5.57 39.17 2.68
CA HIS A 563 6.72 39.64 1.91
C HIS A 563 7.56 40.71 2.64
N ARG A 564 6.92 41.63 3.38
CA ARG A 564 7.65 42.62 4.19
C ARG A 564 8.42 41.97 5.33
N LEU A 565 7.84 40.96 5.99
CA LEU A 565 8.52 40.23 7.05
C LEU A 565 9.67 39.38 6.53
N ILE A 566 9.52 38.73 5.38
CA ILE A 566 10.60 37.98 4.72
C ILE A 566 11.83 38.87 4.55
N ARG A 567 11.66 40.06 3.92
CA ARG A 567 12.77 41.03 3.75
C ARG A 567 13.39 41.47 5.07
N ALA A 568 12.57 41.66 6.10
CA ALA A 568 13.05 42.02 7.43
C ALA A 568 13.86 40.88 8.07
N ARG A 569 13.47 39.62 7.87
CA ARG A 569 14.21 38.43 8.36
C ARG A 569 15.50 38.20 7.62
N GLU A 570 15.50 38.32 6.30
CA GLU A 570 16.73 38.28 5.49
C GLU A 570 17.74 39.33 5.97
N SER A 571 17.28 40.56 6.21
CA SER A 571 18.12 41.65 6.73
C SER A 571 18.65 41.34 8.14
N ALA A 572 17.82 40.77 9.02
CA ALA A 572 18.22 40.39 10.38
C ALA A 572 19.22 39.23 10.39
N ILE A 573 19.06 38.25 9.50
CA ILE A 573 20.00 37.14 9.31
C ILE A 573 21.34 37.70 8.84
N ALA A 574 21.35 38.57 7.83
CA ALA A 574 22.58 39.19 7.32
C ALA A 574 23.34 39.94 8.42
N ASN A 575 22.64 40.75 9.23
CA ASN A 575 23.23 41.46 10.36
C ASN A 575 23.78 40.48 11.43
N THR A 576 23.02 39.45 11.79
CA THR A 576 23.45 38.48 12.81
C THR A 576 24.70 37.72 12.36
N LYS A 577 24.78 37.30 11.10
CA LYS A 577 25.99 36.69 10.51
C LYS A 577 27.20 37.62 10.59
N GLN A 578 27.03 38.92 10.31
CA GLN A 578 28.13 39.89 10.46
C GLN A 578 28.61 40.02 11.91
N LEU A 579 27.69 39.98 12.89
CA LEU A 579 28.05 40.02 14.31
C LEU A 579 28.79 38.76 14.77
N ILE A 580 28.38 37.58 14.29
CA ILE A 580 29.08 36.31 14.55
C ILE A 580 30.50 36.37 14.01
N ALA A 581 30.66 36.76 12.75
CA ALA A 581 31.98 36.87 12.12
C ALA A 581 32.90 37.83 12.89
N LYS A 582 32.36 38.97 13.35
CA LYS A 582 33.12 39.92 14.17
C LYS A 582 33.54 39.32 15.52
N GLN A 583 32.69 38.53 16.17
CA GLN A 583 33.03 37.88 17.44
C GLN A 583 34.07 36.77 17.28
N GLN A 584 33.94 35.94 16.23
CA GLN A 584 34.92 34.91 15.91
C GLN A 584 36.29 35.52 15.63
N GLN A 585 36.34 36.63 14.89
CA GLN A 585 37.60 37.34 14.61
C GLN A 585 38.24 37.92 15.90
N GLN A 586 37.43 38.44 16.83
CA GLN A 586 37.94 38.89 18.14
C GLN A 586 38.44 37.75 19.03
N GLN A 587 37.88 36.54 18.92
CA GLN A 587 38.40 35.37 19.63
C GLN A 587 39.72 34.88 19.02
N GLN A 588 39.83 34.85 17.69
CA GLN A 588 41.07 34.47 16.99
C GLN A 588 42.23 35.41 17.32
N ASN A 589 42.00 36.73 17.29
CA ASN A 589 43.05 37.70 17.64
C ASN A 589 43.55 37.52 19.08
N ARG A 590 42.65 37.23 20.04
CA ARG A 590 43.02 36.99 21.45
C ARG A 590 43.76 35.67 21.67
N GLN A 591 43.42 34.62 20.92
CA GLN A 591 44.15 33.36 20.97
C GLN A 591 45.58 33.49 20.41
N GLN A 592 45.78 34.38 19.43
CA GLN A 592 47.11 34.72 18.92
C GLN A 592 47.93 35.53 19.95
N GLU A 593 47.32 36.49 20.65
CA GLU A 593 47.99 37.27 21.72
C GLU A 593 48.38 36.41 22.94
N GLN A 594 47.60 35.37 23.28
CA GLN A 594 47.94 34.45 24.39
C GLN A 594 48.99 33.39 24.04
N ALA A 595 49.27 33.18 22.75
CA ALA A 595 50.27 32.22 22.29
C ALA A 595 51.68 32.82 22.15
N GLU A 596 51.85 34.14 22.30
CA GLU A 596 53.17 34.77 22.36
C GLU A 596 53.77 34.67 23.78
N PRO A 597 55.00 34.11 23.93
CA PRO A 597 55.60 33.95 25.25
C PRO A 597 56.04 35.30 25.82
N SER A 598 55.58 35.59 27.05
CA SER A 598 56.03 36.72 27.87
C SER A 598 57.56 36.72 27.99
N THR A 599 58.21 37.60 27.23
CA THR A 599 59.62 37.94 27.43
C THR A 599 59.71 38.94 28.59
N THR A 600 59.79 38.42 29.81
CA THR A 600 60.38 39.16 30.92
C THR A 600 61.87 38.84 30.98
N VAL A 601 62.70 39.89 30.86
CA VAL A 601 64.16 39.88 31.07
C VAL A 601 64.42 40.93 32.16
N PRO A 602 65.39 40.68 33.09
CA PRO A 602 65.21 40.80 34.54
C PRO A 602 65.20 42.22 35.14
#